data_AF-V9G4Z3-F1
#
_entry.id   AF-V9G4Z3-F1
#
_cell.length_a   1.000
_cell.length_b   1.000
_cell.length_c   1.000
_cell.angle_alpha   90.00
_cell.angle_beta   90.00
_cell.angle_gamma   90.00
#
_symmetry.space_group_name_H-M   'P 1'
#
loop_
_entity.id
_entity.type
_entity.pdbx_description
1 polymer ?
#
loop_
_entity_poly.entity_id
_entity_poly.type
_entity_poly.pdbx_seq_one_letter_code
_entity_poly.pdbx_strand_id
1 'polypeptide(L)'
;MLRKGECNMFYRWAVSIMMISAILVASTGCSKQVAKDEMRLYNMKAYEEGAREARNSGRGLNGKFLENLQQSFRDADIRLTNESYTEDNIGNITYQYRINYDASQFITVFVYQDQGYREQGMKEIYGVTEGDANSAGGHNLIISHGETAIVYSSTGDKTDNYYDQVKKIVPELLAKYPRRTSS
;
A
#
# COMPACT_ATOMS: atom_id res chain seq x y z
N MET A 1 34.38 72.33 -43.42
CA MET A 1 34.51 72.68 -41.99
C MET A 1 33.73 71.62 -41.20
N LEU A 2 34.43 70.81 -40.40
CA LEU A 2 33.91 69.67 -39.62
C LEU A 2 32.68 70.02 -38.76
N ARG A 3 31.77 69.04 -38.53
CA ARG A 3 31.36 68.71 -37.15
C ARG A 3 30.53 67.43 -36.99
N LYS A 4 31.13 66.48 -36.25
CA LYS A 4 30.55 65.85 -35.06
C LYS A 4 29.11 65.30 -35.22
N GLY A 5 28.94 64.18 -35.91
CA GLY A 5 27.69 63.41 -35.89
C GLY A 5 27.86 61.95 -35.44
N GLU A 6 29.00 61.33 -35.74
CA GLU A 6 29.07 59.86 -35.80
C GLU A 6 29.57 59.19 -34.51
N CYS A 7 30.04 59.95 -33.52
CA CYS A 7 30.66 59.39 -32.30
C CYS A 7 29.65 59.08 -31.16
N ASN A 8 28.38 59.50 -31.27
CA ASN A 8 27.40 59.38 -30.17
C ASN A 8 26.46 58.16 -30.27
N MET A 9 26.41 57.47 -31.41
CA MET A 9 25.45 56.38 -31.63
C MET A 9 25.97 55.02 -31.14
N PHE A 10 27.27 54.73 -31.33
CA PHE A 10 27.88 53.47 -30.89
C PHE A 10 27.97 53.36 -29.35
N TYR A 11 28.20 54.47 -28.64
CA TYR A 11 28.32 54.48 -27.18
C TYR A 11 26.97 54.20 -26.48
N ARG A 12 25.86 54.68 -27.03
CA ARG A 12 24.50 54.43 -26.50
C ARG A 12 24.07 52.97 -26.66
N TRP A 13 24.57 52.30 -27.70
CA TRP A 13 24.28 50.89 -27.97
C TRP A 13 25.10 49.95 -27.07
N ALA A 14 26.38 50.26 -26.84
CA ALA A 14 27.24 49.48 -25.97
C ALA A 14 26.83 49.53 -24.49
N VAL A 15 26.38 50.68 -23.99
CA VAL A 15 25.94 50.83 -22.59
C VAL A 15 24.60 50.13 -22.31
N SER A 16 23.72 50.04 -23.32
CA SER A 16 22.43 49.35 -23.19
C SER A 16 22.58 47.83 -23.11
N ILE A 17 23.57 47.26 -23.80
CA ILE A 17 23.85 45.81 -23.77
C ILE A 17 24.50 45.40 -22.44
N MET A 18 25.33 46.27 -21.85
CA MET A 18 26.03 45.97 -20.58
C MET A 18 25.12 46.05 -19.33
N MET A 19 24.01 46.79 -19.39
CA MET A 19 23.04 46.88 -18.27
C MET A 19 22.02 45.74 -18.22
N ILE A 20 21.78 45.04 -19.34
CA ILE A 20 20.80 43.93 -19.38
C ILE A 20 21.40 42.62 -18.85
N SER A 21 22.72 42.45 -18.88
CA SER A 21 23.39 41.23 -18.41
C SER A 21 23.52 41.12 -16.88
N ALA A 22 23.28 42.20 -16.14
CA ALA A 22 23.46 42.23 -14.68
C ALA A 22 22.24 41.76 -13.87
N ILE A 23 21.05 41.62 -14.47
CA ILE A 23 19.81 41.33 -13.74
C ILE A 23 19.45 39.82 -13.71
N LEU A 24 20.14 38.97 -14.49
CA LEU A 24 19.77 37.56 -14.66
C LEU A 24 20.37 36.57 -13.63
N VAL A 25 21.15 37.04 -12.64
CA VAL A 25 21.89 36.12 -11.74
C VAL A 25 21.19 35.88 -10.39
N ALA A 26 20.03 36.50 -10.12
CA ALA A 26 19.39 36.46 -8.80
C ALA A 26 18.18 35.51 -8.66
N SER A 27 17.98 34.52 -9.55
CA SER A 27 16.78 33.66 -9.49
C SER A 27 17.04 32.16 -9.70
N THR A 28 18.11 31.62 -9.10
CA THR A 28 18.29 30.16 -8.99
C THR A 28 18.58 29.69 -7.57
N GLY A 29 17.88 30.27 -6.58
CA GLY A 29 17.81 29.75 -5.21
C GLY A 29 16.46 29.09 -4.94
N CYS A 30 16.48 27.82 -4.50
CA CYS A 30 15.35 27.05 -3.92
C CYS A 30 14.27 26.40 -4.82
N SER A 31 14.55 26.02 -6.06
CA SER A 31 13.60 25.17 -6.85
C SER A 31 13.65 23.67 -6.48
N LYS A 32 14.78 23.16 -5.96
CA LYS A 32 14.98 21.72 -5.71
C LYS A 32 14.17 21.16 -4.52
N GLN A 33 13.84 21.98 -3.52
CA GLN A 33 13.02 21.54 -2.38
C GLN A 33 11.54 21.53 -2.74
N VAL A 34 11.04 22.56 -3.43
CA VAL A 34 9.66 22.61 -3.93
C VAL A 34 9.36 21.45 -4.88
N ALA A 35 10.28 21.16 -5.83
CA ALA A 35 10.11 20.02 -6.74
C ALA A 35 10.14 18.65 -6.03
N LYS A 36 10.92 18.50 -4.94
CA LYS A 36 10.94 17.27 -4.14
C LYS A 36 9.68 17.12 -3.30
N ASP A 37 9.18 18.20 -2.73
CA ASP A 37 7.98 18.19 -1.90
C ASP A 37 6.73 17.98 -2.77
N GLU A 38 6.67 18.56 -3.96
CA GLU A 38 5.63 18.31 -4.96
C GLU A 38 5.67 16.86 -5.49
N MET A 39 6.85 16.31 -5.80
CA MET A 39 6.96 14.89 -6.17
C MET A 39 6.53 13.96 -5.05
N ARG A 40 6.87 14.27 -3.79
CA ARG A 40 6.47 13.46 -2.64
C ARG A 40 4.96 13.51 -2.41
N LEU A 41 4.36 14.69 -2.55
CA LEU A 41 2.92 14.88 -2.44
C LEU A 41 2.18 14.16 -3.58
N TYR A 42 2.71 14.24 -4.80
CA TYR A 42 2.15 13.57 -5.98
C TYR A 42 2.26 12.05 -5.86
N ASN A 43 3.41 11.53 -5.42
CA ASN A 43 3.58 10.09 -5.17
C ASN A 43 2.68 9.59 -4.04
N MET A 44 2.51 10.37 -2.95
CA MET A 44 1.56 10.00 -1.89
C MET A 44 0.12 9.99 -2.39
N LYS A 45 -0.29 11.01 -3.16
CA LYS A 45 -1.63 11.06 -3.75
C LYS A 45 -1.87 9.94 -4.76
N ALA A 46 -0.91 9.66 -5.63
CA ALA A 46 -0.99 8.55 -6.58
C ALA A 46 -1.04 7.19 -5.87
N TYR A 47 -0.32 7.04 -4.75
CA TYR A 47 -0.38 5.86 -3.91
C TYR A 47 -1.74 5.72 -3.21
N GLU A 48 -2.28 6.80 -2.66
CA GLU A 48 -3.61 6.82 -2.03
C GLU A 48 -4.74 6.59 -3.05
N GLU A 49 -4.65 7.18 -4.24
CA GLU A 49 -5.61 6.99 -5.33
C GLU A 49 -5.53 5.57 -5.90
N GLY A 50 -4.33 5.05 -6.14
CA GLY A 50 -4.15 3.65 -6.57
C GLY A 50 -4.64 2.65 -5.52
N ALA A 51 -4.37 2.90 -4.24
CA ALA A 51 -4.90 2.09 -3.15
C ALA A 51 -6.43 2.20 -3.03
N ARG A 52 -7.00 3.38 -3.30
CA ARG A 52 -8.46 3.61 -3.27
C ARG A 52 -9.17 2.98 -4.46
N GLU A 53 -8.60 3.04 -5.66
CA GLU A 53 -9.12 2.41 -6.87
C GLU A 53 -9.03 0.89 -6.79
N ALA A 54 -7.89 0.34 -6.34
CA ALA A 54 -7.76 -1.09 -6.05
C ALA A 54 -8.75 -1.57 -4.97
N ARG A 55 -8.95 -0.76 -3.92
CA ARG A 55 -9.99 -1.01 -2.92
C ARG A 55 -11.38 -1.04 -3.52
N ASN A 56 -11.70 -0.18 -4.48
CA ASN A 56 -13.04 -0.09 -5.07
C ASN A 56 -13.30 -1.19 -6.10
N SER A 57 -12.28 -1.65 -6.85
CA SER A 57 -12.42 -2.77 -7.78
C SER A 57 -12.55 -4.11 -7.05
N GLY A 58 -11.83 -4.32 -5.95
CA GLY A 58 -11.89 -5.55 -5.14
C GLY A 58 -13.08 -5.63 -4.15
N ARG A 59 -13.96 -4.62 -4.12
CA ARG A 59 -15.04 -4.42 -3.11
C ARG A 59 -16.40 -5.02 -3.48
N GLY A 60 -16.42 -6.07 -4.30
CA GLY A 60 -17.63 -6.87 -4.55
C GLY A 60 -18.14 -7.56 -3.27
N LEU A 61 -18.59 -8.83 -3.37
CA LEU A 61 -19.06 -9.61 -2.20
C LEU A 61 -18.09 -9.65 -1.01
N ASN A 62 -16.80 -9.36 -1.23
CA ASN A 62 -15.75 -9.30 -0.21
C ASN A 62 -15.77 -8.01 0.63
N GLY A 63 -16.36 -6.90 0.15
CA GLY A 63 -16.30 -5.61 0.85
C GLY A 63 -16.85 -5.66 2.28
N LYS A 64 -18.02 -6.27 2.45
CA LYS A 64 -18.67 -6.46 3.76
C LYS A 64 -17.86 -7.38 4.69
N PHE A 65 -17.22 -8.41 4.12
CA PHE A 65 -16.34 -9.29 4.88
C PHE A 65 -15.13 -8.52 5.43
N LEU A 66 -14.47 -7.70 4.62
CA LEU A 66 -13.32 -6.91 5.04
C LEU A 66 -13.67 -5.81 6.05
N GLU A 67 -14.84 -5.18 5.90
CA GLU A 67 -15.35 -4.23 6.90
C GLU A 67 -15.52 -4.91 8.27
N ASN A 68 -16.10 -6.12 8.28
CA ASN A 68 -16.31 -6.87 9.50
C ASN A 68 -15.02 -7.48 10.06
N LEU A 69 -14.07 -7.84 9.20
CA LEU A 69 -12.72 -8.19 9.62
C LEU A 69 -12.10 -7.03 10.41
N GLN A 70 -12.05 -5.84 9.81
CA GLN A 70 -11.50 -4.67 10.48
C GLN A 70 -12.27 -4.31 11.75
N GLN A 71 -13.60 -4.42 11.74
CA GLN A 71 -14.40 -4.14 12.93
C GLN A 71 -14.11 -5.14 14.06
N SER A 72 -14.04 -6.44 13.76
CA SER A 72 -13.82 -7.47 14.78
C SER A 72 -12.45 -7.34 15.45
N PHE A 73 -11.43 -6.91 14.69
CA PHE A 73 -10.12 -6.57 15.25
C PHE A 73 -10.18 -5.26 16.07
N ARG A 74 -10.90 -4.23 15.60
CA ARG A 74 -11.08 -2.97 16.34
C ARG A 74 -11.77 -3.19 17.69
N ASP A 75 -12.75 -4.10 17.76
CA ASP A 75 -13.46 -4.44 19.01
C ASP A 75 -12.53 -5.09 20.05
N ALA A 76 -11.39 -5.65 19.60
CA ALA A 76 -10.32 -6.16 20.45
C ALA A 76 -9.18 -5.15 20.68
N ASP A 77 -9.38 -3.86 20.36
CA ASP A 77 -8.38 -2.80 20.39
C ASP A 77 -7.17 -3.05 19.47
N ILE A 78 -7.38 -3.77 18.37
CA ILE A 78 -6.37 -4.07 17.36
C ILE A 78 -6.71 -3.34 16.05
N ARG A 79 -5.77 -2.54 15.54
CA ARG A 79 -5.95 -1.81 14.28
C ARG A 79 -5.31 -2.55 13.13
N LEU A 80 -6.11 -2.90 12.13
CA LEU A 80 -5.61 -3.35 10.83
C LEU A 80 -5.31 -2.12 9.96
N THR A 81 -4.08 -2.01 9.49
CA THR A 81 -3.51 -0.82 8.85
C THR A 81 -2.77 -1.18 7.57
N ASN A 82 -2.50 -0.20 6.70
CA ASN A 82 -1.67 -0.35 5.50
C ASN A 82 -2.07 -1.56 4.65
N GLU A 83 -3.29 -1.52 4.14
CA GLU A 83 -3.84 -2.55 3.27
C GLU A 83 -3.12 -2.61 1.92
N SER A 84 -2.63 -3.78 1.53
CA SER A 84 -2.29 -4.09 0.15
C SER A 84 -3.30 -5.06 -0.45
N TYR A 85 -3.51 -4.95 -1.75
CA TYR A 85 -4.42 -5.77 -2.55
C TYR A 85 -3.66 -6.37 -3.73
N THR A 86 -3.90 -7.64 -4.02
CA THR A 86 -3.42 -8.29 -5.24
C THR A 86 -4.47 -9.26 -5.73
N GLU A 87 -4.68 -9.26 -7.04
CA GLU A 87 -5.53 -10.22 -7.74
C GLU A 87 -4.70 -10.88 -8.83
N ASP A 88 -4.71 -12.21 -8.89
CA ASP A 88 -3.98 -12.95 -9.90
C ASP A 88 -4.83 -13.16 -11.17
N ASN A 89 -4.21 -13.73 -12.22
CA ASN A 89 -4.87 -13.95 -13.51
C ASN A 89 -5.99 -14.99 -13.48
N ILE A 90 -6.11 -15.76 -12.40
CA ILE A 90 -7.17 -16.76 -12.20
C ILE A 90 -8.21 -16.26 -11.19
N GLY A 91 -8.12 -14.99 -10.77
CA GLY A 91 -9.08 -14.31 -9.91
C GLY A 91 -8.94 -14.65 -8.42
N ASN A 92 -7.83 -15.23 -7.98
CA ASN A 92 -7.56 -15.31 -6.54
C ASN A 92 -7.19 -13.92 -6.03
N ILE A 93 -7.71 -13.58 -4.86
CA ILE A 93 -7.52 -12.27 -4.27
C ILE A 93 -6.76 -12.41 -2.96
N THR A 94 -5.77 -11.55 -2.75
CA THR A 94 -5.02 -11.43 -1.50
C THR A 94 -5.15 -10.02 -0.96
N TYR A 95 -5.56 -9.91 0.30
CA TYR A 95 -5.49 -8.67 1.08
C TYR A 95 -4.48 -8.85 2.20
N GLN A 96 -3.61 -7.88 2.44
CA GLN A 96 -2.69 -7.93 3.57
C GLN A 96 -2.78 -6.64 4.39
N TYR A 97 -2.84 -6.80 5.71
CA TYR A 97 -2.87 -5.72 6.67
C TYR A 97 -1.72 -5.87 7.66
N ARG A 98 -1.19 -4.74 8.12
CA ARG A 98 -0.32 -4.67 9.30
C ARG A 98 -1.15 -4.49 10.55
N ILE A 99 -0.79 -5.19 11.61
CA ILE A 99 -1.40 -4.99 12.93
C ILE A 99 -0.71 -3.81 13.62
N ASN A 100 -1.48 -2.79 14.02
CA ASN A 100 -1.01 -1.63 14.78
C ASN A 100 0.22 -0.94 14.15
N TYR A 101 0.25 -0.85 12.81
CA TYR A 101 1.39 -0.33 12.01
C TYR A 101 2.70 -1.11 12.13
N ASP A 102 2.70 -2.27 12.80
CA ASP A 102 3.89 -3.10 13.01
C ASP A 102 4.25 -3.88 11.74
N ALA A 103 5.51 -3.78 11.32
CA ALA A 103 6.03 -4.45 10.13
C ALA A 103 6.44 -5.92 10.38
N SER A 104 6.31 -6.40 11.62
CA SER A 104 6.57 -7.80 11.98
C SER A 104 5.27 -8.61 12.16
N GLN A 105 4.10 -7.97 12.08
CA GLN A 105 2.80 -8.52 12.45
C GLN A 105 1.76 -8.28 11.35
N PHE A 106 1.29 -9.35 10.71
CA PHE A 106 0.41 -9.25 9.55
C PHE A 106 -0.83 -10.11 9.68
N ILE A 107 -1.94 -9.61 9.14
CA ILE A 107 -3.10 -10.42 8.77
C ILE A 107 -3.15 -10.46 7.24
N THR A 108 -3.04 -11.66 6.68
CA THR A 108 -3.20 -11.90 5.24
C THR A 108 -4.47 -12.69 5.00
N VAL A 109 -5.35 -12.16 4.15
CA VAL A 109 -6.59 -12.81 3.72
C VAL A 109 -6.38 -13.31 2.30
N PHE A 110 -6.49 -14.62 2.11
CA PHE A 110 -6.52 -15.25 0.81
C PHE A 110 -7.95 -15.65 0.49
N VAL A 111 -8.43 -15.26 -0.68
CA VAL A 111 -9.75 -15.60 -1.20
C VAL A 111 -9.56 -16.29 -2.55
N TYR A 112 -9.83 -17.59 -2.58
CA TYR A 112 -9.67 -18.43 -3.76
C TYR A 112 -10.97 -18.57 -4.55
N GLN A 113 -10.85 -19.15 -5.75
CA GLN A 113 -11.98 -19.51 -6.60
C GLN A 113 -12.82 -20.64 -5.97
N ASP A 114 -12.17 -21.65 -5.41
CA ASP A 114 -12.82 -22.75 -4.70
C ASP A 114 -11.94 -23.28 -3.54
N GLN A 115 -12.50 -24.20 -2.76
CA GLN A 115 -11.82 -24.82 -1.62
C GLN A 115 -10.58 -25.63 -2.04
N GLY A 116 -10.60 -26.29 -3.20
CA GLY A 116 -9.47 -27.09 -3.69
C GLY A 116 -8.27 -26.21 -4.01
N TYR A 117 -8.49 -25.08 -4.68
CA TYR A 117 -7.44 -24.07 -4.91
C TYR A 117 -6.92 -23.47 -3.61
N ARG A 118 -7.78 -23.24 -2.61
CA ARG A 118 -7.34 -22.80 -1.27
C ARG A 118 -6.40 -23.82 -0.64
N GLU A 119 -6.78 -25.09 -0.61
CA GLU A 119 -5.97 -26.15 -0.01
C GLU A 119 -4.62 -26.30 -0.70
N GLN A 120 -4.61 -26.27 -2.05
CA GLN A 120 -3.39 -26.30 -2.83
C GLN A 120 -2.51 -25.07 -2.53
N GLY A 121 -3.07 -23.87 -2.59
CA GLY A 121 -2.34 -22.62 -2.39
C GLY A 121 -1.76 -22.49 -0.99
N MET A 122 -2.53 -22.85 0.06
CA MET A 122 -2.04 -22.83 1.43
C MET A 122 -0.90 -23.83 1.63
N LYS A 123 -1.02 -25.04 1.07
CA LYS A 123 0.05 -26.04 1.12
C LYS A 123 1.29 -25.59 0.36
N GLU A 124 1.15 -24.88 -0.75
CA GLU A 124 2.27 -24.35 -1.54
C GLU A 124 3.02 -23.24 -0.79
N ILE A 125 2.28 -22.31 -0.17
CA ILE A 125 2.86 -21.14 0.51
C ILE A 125 3.41 -21.50 1.91
N TYR A 126 2.65 -22.30 2.67
CA TYR A 126 2.92 -22.55 4.09
C TYR A 126 3.27 -24.00 4.42
N GLY A 127 3.17 -24.93 3.46
CA GLY A 127 3.41 -26.36 3.68
C GLY A 127 2.25 -27.11 4.34
N VAL A 128 1.28 -26.40 4.90
CA VAL A 128 0.09 -26.93 5.59
C VAL A 128 -1.16 -26.14 5.18
N THR A 129 -2.33 -26.72 5.43
CA THR A 129 -3.62 -26.10 5.05
C THR A 129 -4.33 -25.39 6.20
N GLU A 130 -3.92 -25.65 7.44
CA GLU A 130 -4.58 -25.19 8.68
C GLU A 130 -3.59 -25.30 9.85
N GLY A 131 -3.76 -24.45 10.86
CA GLY A 131 -2.99 -24.49 12.09
C GLY A 131 -1.65 -23.75 12.01
N ASP A 132 -0.72 -24.15 12.86
CA ASP A 132 0.56 -23.48 13.04
C ASP A 132 1.59 -23.93 12.01
N ALA A 133 2.31 -22.96 11.41
CA ALA A 133 3.35 -23.19 10.43
C ALA A 133 4.53 -22.23 10.61
N ASN A 134 5.75 -22.77 10.61
CA ASN A 134 6.97 -21.96 10.57
C ASN A 134 7.45 -21.86 9.11
N SER A 135 7.12 -20.75 8.45
CA SER A 135 7.50 -20.49 7.07
C SER A 135 7.79 -19.00 6.85
N ALA A 136 8.50 -18.68 5.76
CA ALA A 136 8.89 -17.30 5.42
C ALA A 136 9.63 -16.53 6.53
N GLY A 137 10.36 -17.25 7.41
CA GLY A 137 11.14 -16.65 8.50
C GLY A 137 10.33 -16.23 9.73
N GLY A 138 9.07 -16.68 9.85
CA GLY A 138 8.20 -16.38 10.98
C GLY A 138 7.26 -17.52 11.36
N HIS A 139 6.50 -17.29 12.42
CA HIS A 139 5.40 -18.14 12.82
C HIS A 139 4.10 -17.67 12.14
N ASN A 140 3.31 -18.63 11.65
CA ASN A 140 2.08 -18.38 10.94
C ASN A 140 0.95 -19.22 11.53
N LEU A 141 -0.15 -18.58 11.92
CA LEU A 141 -1.40 -19.23 12.28
C LEU A 141 -2.36 -19.15 11.10
N ILE A 142 -2.70 -20.29 10.51
CA ILE A 142 -3.58 -20.42 9.34
C ILE A 142 -4.95 -20.89 9.82
N ILE A 143 -5.98 -20.11 9.52
CA ILE A 143 -7.37 -20.44 9.83
C ILE A 143 -8.22 -20.30 8.58
N SER A 144 -8.92 -21.37 8.20
CA SER A 144 -9.63 -21.42 6.92
C SER A 144 -11.10 -21.83 7.02
N HIS A 145 -11.89 -21.38 6.05
CA HIS A 145 -13.26 -21.85 5.81
C HIS A 145 -13.65 -21.68 4.34
N GLY A 146 -14.16 -22.74 3.71
CA GLY A 146 -14.56 -22.73 2.30
C GLY A 146 -13.40 -22.34 1.40
N GLU A 147 -13.57 -21.26 0.63
CA GLU A 147 -12.58 -20.72 -0.31
C GLU A 147 -11.65 -19.67 0.33
N THR A 148 -11.84 -19.34 1.60
CA THR A 148 -11.09 -18.26 2.27
C THR A 148 -10.15 -18.83 3.33
N ALA A 149 -8.93 -18.31 3.37
CA ALA A 149 -7.96 -18.52 4.45
C ALA A 149 -7.52 -17.17 5.02
N ILE A 150 -7.45 -17.07 6.34
CA ILE A 150 -6.82 -15.95 7.03
C ILE A 150 -5.57 -16.48 7.71
N VAL A 151 -4.45 -15.80 7.46
CA VAL A 151 -3.15 -16.12 8.05
C VAL A 151 -2.69 -14.95 8.90
N TYR A 152 -2.42 -15.23 10.16
CA TYR A 152 -1.65 -14.32 11.01
C TYR A 152 -0.19 -14.70 10.93
N SER A 153 0.66 -13.75 10.51
CA SER A 153 2.10 -13.94 10.43
C SER A 153 2.79 -13.04 11.45
N SER A 154 3.67 -13.62 12.26
CA SER A 154 4.49 -12.90 13.23
C SER A 154 5.95 -13.30 13.12
N THR A 155 6.84 -12.32 13.27
CA THR A 155 8.29 -12.49 13.10
C THR A 155 9.06 -11.75 14.19
N GLY A 156 10.32 -12.15 14.39
CA GLY A 156 11.24 -11.42 15.26
C GLY A 156 10.94 -11.58 16.76
N ASP A 157 11.21 -10.54 17.52
CA ASP A 157 11.08 -10.47 18.98
C ASP A 157 9.62 -10.38 19.46
N LYS A 158 8.69 -10.12 18.53
CA LYS A 158 7.25 -9.96 18.77
C LYS A 158 6.42 -11.15 18.29
N THR A 159 7.06 -12.30 18.12
CA THR A 159 6.38 -13.53 17.70
C THR A 159 5.20 -13.82 18.63
N ASP A 160 4.04 -14.12 18.05
CA ASP A 160 2.80 -14.53 18.74
C ASP A 160 2.09 -13.48 19.62
N ASN A 161 2.48 -12.21 19.54
CA ASN A 161 1.84 -11.13 20.32
C ASN A 161 0.31 -11.03 20.20
N TYR A 162 -0.26 -11.44 19.06
CA TYR A 162 -1.70 -11.40 18.80
C TYR A 162 -2.34 -12.78 18.59
N TYR A 163 -1.59 -13.85 18.88
CA TYR A 163 -2.00 -15.22 18.54
C TYR A 163 -3.37 -15.58 19.12
N ASP A 164 -3.57 -15.36 20.42
CA ASP A 164 -4.80 -15.73 21.11
C ASP A 164 -6.01 -14.90 20.62
N GLN A 165 -5.79 -13.60 20.35
CA GLN A 165 -6.83 -12.72 19.84
C GLN A 165 -7.26 -13.15 18.43
N VAL A 166 -6.30 -13.44 17.55
CA VAL A 166 -6.58 -13.93 16.19
C VAL A 166 -7.33 -15.27 16.25
N LYS A 167 -6.85 -16.21 17.06
CA LYS A 167 -7.45 -17.55 17.23
C LYS A 167 -8.89 -17.50 17.71
N LYS A 168 -9.27 -16.43 18.43
CA LYS A 168 -10.64 -16.16 18.85
C LYS A 168 -11.47 -15.47 17.76
N ILE A 169 -10.95 -14.40 17.16
CA ILE A 169 -11.69 -13.52 16.24
C ILE A 169 -12.00 -14.22 14.91
N VAL A 170 -10.98 -14.86 14.33
CA VAL A 170 -11.03 -15.31 12.94
C VAL A 170 -12.03 -16.45 12.69
N PRO A 171 -12.14 -17.49 13.54
CA PRO A 171 -13.12 -18.55 13.32
C PRO A 171 -14.57 -18.03 13.30
N GLU A 172 -14.90 -17.10 14.20
CA GLU A 172 -16.24 -16.50 14.27
C GLU A 172 -16.56 -15.66 13.03
N LEU A 173 -15.55 -14.96 12.49
CA LEU A 173 -15.71 -14.17 11.28
C LEU A 173 -15.94 -15.08 10.07
N LEU A 174 -15.11 -16.09 9.88
CA LEU A 174 -15.18 -17.00 8.74
C LEU A 174 -16.52 -17.76 8.71
N ALA A 175 -17.03 -18.18 9.87
CA ALA A 175 -18.32 -18.84 9.98
C ALA A 175 -19.52 -17.97 9.53
N LYS A 176 -19.40 -16.64 9.60
CA LYS A 176 -20.46 -15.69 9.18
C LYS A 176 -20.45 -15.42 7.67
N TYR A 177 -19.37 -15.79 6.97
CA TYR A 177 -19.15 -15.49 5.57
C TYR A 177 -18.78 -16.73 4.74
N PRO A 178 -19.59 -17.81 4.76
CA PRO A 178 -19.47 -18.82 3.73
C PRO A 178 -19.83 -18.11 2.41
N ARG A 179 -18.86 -17.98 1.50
CA ARG A 179 -19.19 -17.60 0.13
C ARG A 179 -20.24 -18.60 -0.34
N ARG A 180 -21.32 -18.12 -0.97
CA ARG A 180 -22.33 -19.02 -1.52
C ARG A 180 -21.60 -20.01 -2.42
N THR A 181 -21.51 -21.27 -1.99
CA THR A 181 -21.22 -22.39 -2.87
C THR A 181 -22.27 -22.32 -3.98
N SER A 182 -21.89 -21.90 -5.17
CA SER A 182 -22.69 -22.16 -6.35
C SER A 182 -22.65 -23.68 -6.56
N SER A 183 -23.65 -24.36 -5.99
CA SER A 183 -23.99 -25.73 -6.38
C SER A 183 -24.40 -25.79 -7.85
#